data_AF-A0A7J2UQU6-F1
#
_entry.id   AF-A0A7J2UQU6-F1
#
_cell.length_a   1.000
_cell.length_b   1.000
_cell.length_c   1.000
_cell.angle_alpha   90.00
_cell.angle_beta   90.00
_cell.angle_gamma   90.00
#
_symmetry.space_group_name_H-M   'P 1'
#
loop_
_entity.id
_entity.type
_entity.pdbx_description
1 polymer ?
#
loop_
_entity_poly.entity_id
_entity_poly.type
_entity_poly.pdbx_seq_one_letter_code
_entity_poly.pdbx_strand_id
1 'polypeptide(L)'
;MVDRVDVGIPGMNEILQGGIPRRNIVLLSGGPGTGKSIFGQQFLYAGFRLEEPGVLVTLEEHPVQFRINMDHFGWEPREYEQKGKFAIVDAFTAGVGESARKERYVVKDPEDISSLMEVVKQAITDIDAQRVVIDSVSTLYMTRPMAARGTLMLVKKILAGLGCTGLLVSQVSVTDRGFGGPGVEHLADGIIRLDLDEVQGELKRSIIVWKMRGTGHSMRRHPFEITNKGIVVYPDKTVRITPRGWTEAQY
;
A
#
# COMPACT_ATOMS: atom_id res chain seq x y z
N MET A 1 1.27 -24.31 9.42
CA MET A 1 0.41 -23.17 9.03
C MET A 1 1.29 -22.11 8.41
N VAL A 2 0.81 -21.40 7.40
CA VAL A 2 1.53 -20.25 6.81
C VAL A 2 1.46 -19.11 7.82
N ASP A 3 2.60 -18.53 8.18
CA ASP A 3 2.70 -17.34 9.02
C ASP A 3 2.16 -16.11 8.28
N ARG A 4 1.36 -15.28 8.97
CA ARG A 4 0.58 -14.21 8.37
C ARG A 4 0.71 -12.91 9.13
N VAL A 5 0.72 -11.82 8.38
CA VAL A 5 0.74 -10.45 8.86
C VAL A 5 -0.70 -9.94 8.93
N ASP A 6 -1.10 -9.53 10.13
CA ASP A 6 -2.37 -8.85 10.36
C ASP A 6 -2.37 -7.50 9.62
N VAL A 7 -3.34 -7.30 8.71
CA VAL A 7 -3.45 -6.07 7.93
C VAL A 7 -3.91 -4.88 8.78
N GLY A 8 -4.63 -5.15 9.88
CA GLY A 8 -5.23 -4.18 10.81
C GLY A 8 -6.30 -3.28 10.21
N ILE A 9 -6.85 -3.71 9.07
CA ILE A 9 -8.04 -3.13 8.45
C ILE A 9 -9.21 -4.05 8.80
N PRO A 10 -10.24 -3.56 9.52
CA PRO A 10 -11.43 -4.34 9.83
C PRO A 10 -12.03 -5.01 8.58
N GLY A 11 -12.33 -6.30 8.67
CA GLY A 11 -12.88 -7.10 7.57
C GLY A 11 -11.84 -7.64 6.57
N MET A 12 -10.62 -7.09 6.55
CA MET A 12 -9.63 -7.48 5.55
C MET A 12 -9.00 -8.83 5.83
N ASN A 13 -8.73 -9.15 7.10
CA ASN A 13 -8.12 -10.44 7.47
C ASN A 13 -9.08 -11.60 7.17
N GLU A 14 -10.39 -11.40 7.32
CA GLU A 14 -11.44 -12.35 6.99
C GLU A 14 -11.43 -12.64 5.48
N ILE A 15 -11.35 -11.60 4.66
CA ILE A 15 -11.23 -11.70 3.20
C ILE A 15 -9.93 -12.41 2.79
N LEU A 16 -8.84 -12.24 3.54
CA LEU A 16 -7.53 -12.85 3.29
C LEU A 16 -7.32 -14.19 4.00
N GLN A 17 -8.34 -14.72 4.71
CA GLN A 17 -8.25 -15.95 5.50
C GLN A 17 -7.11 -15.92 6.54
N GLY A 18 -7.00 -14.82 7.29
CA GLY A 18 -6.06 -14.60 8.38
C GLY A 18 -4.96 -13.58 8.11
N GLY A 19 -5.00 -12.86 6.99
CA GLY A 19 -4.03 -11.80 6.65
C GLY A 19 -3.05 -12.17 5.53
N ILE A 20 -2.07 -11.30 5.31
CA ILE A 20 -1.10 -11.43 4.20
C ILE A 20 -0.02 -12.44 4.61
N PRO A 21 0.28 -13.48 3.81
CA PRO A 21 1.41 -14.37 4.09
C PRO A 21 2.72 -13.58 4.26
N ARG A 22 3.46 -13.85 5.35
CA ARG A 22 4.68 -13.09 5.68
C ARG A 22 5.68 -13.14 4.50
N ARG A 23 6.36 -12.02 4.25
CA ARG A 23 7.30 -11.79 3.13
C ARG A 23 6.67 -11.68 1.74
N ASN A 24 5.33 -11.76 1.62
CA ASN A 24 4.69 -11.46 0.34
C ASN A 24 4.84 -9.98 0.00
N ILE A 25 5.03 -9.72 -1.30
CA ILE A 25 4.95 -8.38 -1.86
C ILE A 25 3.59 -8.25 -2.54
N VAL A 26 2.75 -7.37 -1.99
CA VAL A 26 1.36 -7.16 -2.42
C VAL A 26 1.27 -5.86 -3.20
N LEU A 27 0.71 -5.95 -4.40
CA LEU A 27 0.38 -4.78 -5.19
C LEU A 27 -1.00 -4.26 -4.79
N LEU A 28 -1.09 -3.01 -4.36
CA LEU A 28 -2.34 -2.32 -4.08
C LEU A 28 -2.66 -1.37 -5.24
N SER A 29 -3.56 -1.79 -6.12
CA SER A 29 -3.94 -1.06 -7.33
C SER A 29 -5.25 -0.30 -7.16
N GLY A 30 -5.41 0.81 -7.86
CA GLY A 30 -6.68 1.52 -7.96
C GLY A 30 -6.55 2.93 -8.52
N GLY A 31 -7.69 3.48 -8.93
CA GLY A 31 -7.81 4.88 -9.40
C GLY A 31 -7.46 5.92 -8.33
N PRO A 32 -7.38 7.21 -8.70
CA PRO A 32 -7.29 8.30 -7.73
C PRO A 32 -8.49 8.30 -6.76
N GLY A 33 -8.27 8.70 -5.51
CA GLY A 33 -9.34 8.81 -4.50
C GLY A 33 -9.91 7.49 -3.96
N THR A 34 -9.37 6.34 -4.36
CA THR A 34 -9.85 5.03 -3.90
C THR A 34 -9.36 4.65 -2.49
N GLY A 35 -8.45 5.42 -1.87
CA GLY A 35 -7.98 5.17 -0.50
C GLY A 35 -6.69 4.36 -0.36
N LYS A 36 -5.89 4.23 -1.43
CA LYS A 36 -4.64 3.44 -1.42
C LYS A 36 -3.63 3.87 -0.35
N SER A 37 -3.38 5.18 -0.25
CA SER A 37 -2.44 5.73 0.74
C SER A 37 -2.94 5.50 2.18
N ILE A 38 -4.25 5.65 2.41
CA ILE A 38 -4.90 5.36 3.71
C ILE A 38 -4.74 3.88 4.06
N PHE A 39 -4.96 2.98 3.11
CA PHE A 39 -4.75 1.54 3.30
C PHE A 39 -3.30 1.24 3.70
N GLY A 40 -2.32 1.81 2.99
CA GLY A 40 -0.89 1.63 3.30
C GLY A 40 -0.53 2.15 4.69
N GLN A 41 -0.98 3.36 5.03
CA GLN A 41 -0.74 3.95 6.36
C GLN A 41 -1.39 3.11 7.48
N GLN A 42 -2.62 2.63 7.29
CA GLN A 42 -3.31 1.78 8.26
C GLN A 42 -2.62 0.42 8.42
N PHE A 43 -2.08 -0.15 7.33
CA PHE A 43 -1.25 -1.35 7.37
C PHE A 43 0.04 -1.16 8.19
N LEU A 44 0.69 0.01 8.08
CA LEU A 44 1.86 0.33 8.92
C LEU A 44 1.44 0.52 10.39
N TYR A 45 0.39 1.30 10.64
CA TYR A 45 -0.14 1.55 11.98
C TYR A 45 -0.53 0.26 12.70
N ALA A 46 -1.13 -0.69 12.00
CA ALA A 46 -1.41 -2.02 12.52
C ALA A 46 -0.15 -2.74 13.02
N GLY A 47 0.94 -2.65 12.25
CA GLY A 47 2.24 -3.20 12.63
C GLY A 47 2.80 -2.52 13.86
N PHE A 48 2.71 -1.19 13.94
CA PHE A 48 3.20 -0.45 15.09
C PHE A 48 2.56 -0.90 16.41
N ARG A 49 1.25 -1.18 16.38
CA ARG A 49 0.51 -1.72 17.55
C ARG A 49 0.88 -3.17 17.91
N LEU A 50 1.50 -3.89 16.98
CA LEU A 50 1.94 -5.27 17.14
C LEU A 50 3.47 -5.39 17.31
N GLU A 51 4.17 -4.28 17.59
CA GLU A 51 5.63 -4.23 17.71
C GLU A 51 6.36 -4.69 16.43
N GLU A 52 5.74 -4.47 15.26
CA GLU A 52 6.33 -4.73 13.95
C GLU A 52 6.71 -3.37 13.29
N PRO A 53 7.99 -2.95 13.33
CA PRO A 53 8.42 -1.68 12.77
C PRO A 53 8.16 -1.59 11.26
N GLY A 54 7.92 -0.38 10.78
CA GLY A 54 7.51 -0.14 9.41
C GLY A 54 8.22 1.01 8.73
N VAL A 55 8.42 0.89 7.42
CA VAL A 55 8.96 1.96 6.57
C VAL A 55 7.89 2.40 5.58
N LEU A 56 7.68 3.71 5.48
CA LEU A 56 6.95 4.34 4.38
C LEU A 56 7.95 4.97 3.42
N VAL A 57 7.87 4.63 2.14
CA VAL A 57 8.60 5.30 1.06
C VAL A 57 7.59 6.15 0.31
N THR A 58 7.77 7.47 0.31
CA THR A 58 6.86 8.39 -0.38
C THR A 58 7.51 9.03 -1.59
N LEU A 59 6.79 9.02 -2.72
CA LEU A 59 7.20 9.57 -4.01
C LEU A 59 6.25 10.63 -4.54
N GLU A 60 5.05 10.76 -3.98
CA GLU A 60 3.98 11.61 -4.52
C GLU A 60 3.57 12.74 -3.57
N GLU A 61 3.92 12.62 -2.29
CA GLU A 61 3.50 13.57 -1.28
C GLU A 61 4.58 13.74 -0.19
N HIS A 62 4.70 14.95 0.33
CA HIS A 62 5.73 15.27 1.32
C HIS A 62 5.51 14.49 2.63
N PRO A 63 6.56 13.96 3.30
CA PRO A 63 6.46 13.30 4.61
C PRO A 63 5.64 14.03 5.68
N VAL A 64 5.74 15.36 5.77
CA VAL A 64 4.92 16.20 6.67
C VAL A 64 3.43 16.00 6.43
N GLN A 65 3.00 15.92 5.19
CA GLN A 65 1.58 15.74 4.86
C GLN A 65 1.10 14.33 5.20
N PHE A 66 1.94 13.30 5.01
CA PHE A 66 1.66 11.95 5.52
C PHE A 66 1.44 11.94 7.03
N ARG A 67 2.31 12.62 7.79
CA ARG A 67 2.16 12.70 9.26
C ARG A 67 0.84 13.36 9.65
N ILE A 68 0.48 14.47 9.02
CA ILE A 68 -0.80 15.17 9.25
C ILE A 68 -1.99 14.25 8.92
N ASN A 69 -1.94 13.54 7.80
CA ASN A 69 -3.01 12.64 7.37
C ASN A 69 -3.19 11.49 8.38
N MET A 70 -2.10 10.92 8.90
CA MET A 70 -2.14 9.88 9.93
C MET A 70 -2.64 10.43 11.28
N ASP A 71 -2.25 11.65 11.66
CA ASP A 71 -2.75 12.32 12.87
C ASP A 71 -4.28 12.52 12.82
N HIS A 72 -4.84 12.84 11.66
CA HIS A 72 -6.30 12.97 11.49
C HIS A 72 -7.09 11.68 11.78
N PHE A 73 -6.47 10.52 11.60
CA PHE A 73 -7.06 9.23 11.98
C PHE A 73 -6.76 8.82 13.43
N GLY A 74 -6.01 9.65 14.17
CA GLY A 74 -5.59 9.37 15.54
C GLY A 74 -4.48 8.33 15.65
N TRP A 75 -3.61 8.22 14.64
CA TRP A 75 -2.55 7.22 14.59
C TRP A 75 -1.19 7.70 15.13
N GLU A 76 -1.05 9.00 15.42
CA GLU A 76 0.10 9.61 16.14
C GLU A 76 1.49 9.12 15.66
N PRO A 77 1.82 9.19 14.36
CA PRO A 77 3.03 8.60 13.77
C PRO A 77 4.34 9.05 14.44
N ARG A 78 4.37 10.28 14.97
CA ARG A 78 5.57 10.85 15.62
C ARG A 78 6.02 10.06 16.84
N GLU A 79 5.08 9.47 17.58
CA GLU A 79 5.41 8.62 18.72
C GLU A 79 6.19 7.38 18.28
N TYR A 80 5.80 6.79 17.15
CA TYR A 80 6.45 5.62 16.57
C TYR A 80 7.78 5.96 15.93
N GLU A 81 7.93 7.14 15.32
CA GLU A 81 9.25 7.63 14.84
C GLU A 81 10.24 7.79 16.01
N GLN A 82 9.82 8.40 17.12
CA GLN A 82 10.66 8.58 18.31
C GLN A 82 11.05 7.25 18.96
N LYS A 83 10.16 6.26 18.94
CA LYS A 83 10.41 4.90 19.43
C LYS A 83 11.24 4.04 18.46
N GLY A 84 11.63 4.58 17.31
CA GLY A 84 12.37 3.83 16.29
C GLY A 84 11.53 2.71 15.65
N LYS A 85 10.20 2.84 15.64
CA LYS A 85 9.27 1.87 15.03
C LYS A 85 8.75 2.30 13.67
N PHE A 86 8.93 3.57 13.33
CA PHE A 86 8.50 4.13 12.05
C PHE A 86 9.63 4.94 11.42
N ALA A 87 9.88 4.72 10.14
CA ALA A 87 10.74 5.58 9.33
C ALA A 87 10.03 5.97 8.03
N ILE A 88 10.25 7.22 7.61
CA ILE A 88 9.80 7.72 6.33
C ILE A 88 11.02 7.97 5.44
N VAL A 89 10.98 7.41 4.24
CA VAL A 89 11.93 7.69 3.16
C VAL A 89 11.30 8.71 2.23
N ASP A 90 11.88 9.91 2.20
CA ASP A 90 11.48 11.00 1.32
C ASP A 90 12.14 10.84 -0.05
N ALA A 91 11.36 10.37 -1.01
CA ALA A 91 11.71 10.31 -2.42
C ALA A 91 10.86 11.27 -3.27
N PHE A 92 10.13 12.19 -2.63
CA PHE A 92 9.31 13.20 -3.28
C PHE A 92 10.07 14.52 -3.45
N THR A 93 10.77 14.98 -2.40
CA THR A 93 11.38 16.32 -2.41
C THR A 93 12.71 16.39 -3.15
N ALA A 94 13.35 15.24 -3.42
CA ALA A 94 14.73 15.17 -3.91
C ALA A 94 15.76 15.93 -3.04
N GLY A 95 15.45 16.14 -1.75
CA GLY A 95 16.26 16.95 -0.84
C GLY A 95 16.13 18.47 -1.02
N VAL A 96 15.14 18.91 -1.78
CA VAL A 96 14.83 20.33 -1.99
C VAL A 96 13.85 20.83 -0.92
N GLY A 97 14.16 21.99 -0.34
CA GLY A 97 13.33 22.64 0.69
C GLY A 97 13.83 22.41 2.13
N GLU A 98 13.42 23.28 3.05
CA GLU A 98 13.88 23.23 4.45
C GLU A 98 13.37 22.01 5.21
N SER A 99 12.15 21.56 4.92
CA SER A 99 11.57 20.38 5.54
C SER A 99 12.28 19.10 5.14
N ALA A 100 12.70 18.97 3.87
CA ALA A 100 13.48 17.83 3.39
C ALA A 100 14.82 17.70 4.13
N ARG A 101 15.45 18.82 4.52
CA ARG A 101 16.71 18.81 5.30
C ARG A 101 16.55 18.26 6.71
N LYS A 102 15.32 18.16 7.23
CA LYS A 102 15.01 17.60 8.54
C LYS A 102 14.69 16.10 8.48
N GLU A 103 14.41 15.57 7.29
CA GLU A 103 14.13 14.15 7.11
C GLU A 103 15.42 13.33 7.22
N ARG A 104 15.35 12.20 7.93
CA ARG A 104 16.51 11.33 8.15
C ARG A 104 16.91 10.55 6.91
N TYR A 105 15.93 10.16 6.10
CA TYR A 105 16.13 9.35 4.89
C TYR A 105 15.60 10.12 3.69
N VAL A 106 16.52 10.65 2.89
CA VAL A 106 16.20 11.47 1.71
C VAL A 106 16.88 10.88 0.50
N VAL A 107 16.10 10.70 -0.57
CA VAL A 107 16.58 10.21 -1.86
C VAL A 107 16.79 11.42 -2.76
N LYS A 108 18.03 11.64 -3.20
CA LYS A 108 18.38 12.79 -4.05
C LYS A 108 17.99 12.60 -5.51
N ASP A 109 18.07 11.37 -6.00
CA ASP A 109 17.66 10.98 -7.34
C ASP A 109 16.66 9.82 -7.26
N PRO A 110 15.35 10.12 -7.18
CA PRO A 110 14.33 9.09 -7.09
C PRO A 110 14.10 8.33 -8.42
N GLU A 111 14.61 8.84 -9.55
CA GLU A 111 14.53 8.12 -10.84
C GLU A 111 15.57 7.00 -10.93
N ASP A 112 16.69 7.12 -10.22
CA ASP A 112 17.61 6.00 -10.02
C ASP A 112 17.08 5.04 -8.94
N ILE A 113 16.45 3.96 -9.41
CA ILE A 113 15.96 2.88 -8.56
C ILE A 113 17.03 2.30 -7.64
N SER A 114 18.30 2.29 -8.05
CA SER A 114 19.38 1.75 -7.24
C SER A 114 19.62 2.65 -6.03
N SER A 115 19.77 3.96 -6.27
CA SER A 115 19.90 4.98 -5.21
C SER A 115 18.71 4.99 -4.26
N LEU A 116 17.48 4.97 -4.79
CA LEU A 116 16.27 4.86 -3.97
C LEU A 116 16.34 3.63 -3.06
N MET A 117 16.64 2.47 -3.63
CA MET A 117 16.63 1.23 -2.86
C MET A 117 17.78 1.11 -1.87
N GLU A 118 18.89 1.81 -2.05
CA GLU A 118 19.94 1.93 -1.03
C GLU A 118 19.44 2.67 0.22
N VAL A 119 18.76 3.79 0.04
CA VAL A 119 18.17 4.53 1.16
C VAL A 119 17.07 3.71 1.84
N VAL A 120 16.23 3.02 1.07
CA VAL A 120 15.20 2.11 1.61
C VAL A 120 15.83 0.98 2.42
N LYS A 121 16.90 0.35 1.93
CA LYS A 121 17.64 -0.67 2.69
C LYS A 121 18.19 -0.12 4.00
N GLN A 122 18.75 1.09 3.97
CA GLN A 122 19.27 1.74 5.17
C GLN A 122 18.15 1.96 6.19
N ALA A 123 17.02 2.53 5.75
CA ALA A 123 15.87 2.77 6.61
C ALA A 123 15.32 1.47 7.22
N ILE A 124 15.20 0.40 6.43
CA ILE A 124 14.76 -0.91 6.90
C ILE A 124 15.71 -1.46 7.96
N THR A 125 17.02 -1.39 7.72
CA THR A 125 18.04 -1.95 8.61
C THR A 125 18.15 -1.17 9.92
N ASP A 126 18.03 0.15 9.87
CA ASP A 126 18.15 1.04 11.03
C ASP A 126 17.07 0.78 12.09
N ILE A 127 15.89 0.32 11.69
CA ILE A 127 14.74 0.11 12.58
C ILE A 127 14.26 -1.35 12.64
N ASP A 128 14.98 -2.28 12.03
CA ASP A 128 14.59 -3.69 11.86
C ASP A 128 13.16 -3.85 11.31
N ALA A 129 12.89 -3.15 10.19
CA ALA A 129 11.54 -3.05 9.65
C ALA A 129 10.99 -4.38 9.14
N GLN A 130 9.77 -4.71 9.56
CA GLN A 130 9.04 -5.89 9.10
C GLN A 130 7.99 -5.56 8.03
N ARG A 131 7.50 -4.31 8.00
CA ARG A 131 6.49 -3.84 7.05
C ARG A 131 7.05 -2.71 6.19
N VAL A 132 6.76 -2.73 4.90
CA VAL A 132 7.18 -1.66 3.99
C VAL A 132 6.03 -1.24 3.09
N VAL A 133 5.79 0.05 2.97
CA VAL A 133 4.85 0.64 2.00
C VAL A 133 5.63 1.51 1.04
N ILE A 134 5.41 1.35 -0.27
CA ILE A 134 5.96 2.25 -1.30
C ILE A 134 4.80 2.95 -2.00
N ASP A 135 4.68 4.26 -1.79
CA ASP A 135 3.60 5.11 -2.30
C ASP A 135 4.11 6.26 -3.19
N SER A 136 4.11 6.15 -4.51
CA SER A 136 3.66 5.02 -5.33
C SER A 136 4.79 4.41 -6.15
N VAL A 137 4.75 3.09 -6.33
CA VAL A 137 5.74 2.39 -7.16
C VAL A 137 5.54 2.72 -8.65
N SER A 138 4.33 3.13 -9.04
CA SER A 138 4.01 3.57 -10.40
C SER A 138 4.85 4.77 -10.84
N THR A 139 5.16 5.71 -9.95
CA THR A 139 6.00 6.88 -10.26
C THR A 139 7.36 6.48 -10.82
N LEU A 140 7.91 5.34 -10.40
CA LEU A 140 9.24 4.86 -10.80
C LEU A 140 9.33 4.38 -12.25
N TYR A 141 8.19 4.08 -12.88
CA TYR A 141 8.17 3.55 -14.24
C TYR A 141 7.10 4.20 -15.13
N MET A 142 6.39 5.21 -14.64
CA MET A 142 5.34 5.90 -15.40
C MET A 142 5.88 6.52 -16.70
N THR A 143 7.09 7.08 -16.67
CA THR A 143 7.77 7.65 -17.86
C THR A 143 8.49 6.58 -18.70
N ARG A 144 8.72 5.39 -18.14
CA ARG A 144 9.42 4.26 -18.79
C ARG A 144 8.68 2.94 -18.55
N PRO A 145 7.47 2.71 -19.13
CA PRO A 145 6.64 1.55 -18.80
C PRO A 145 7.32 0.20 -19.07
N MET A 146 8.20 0.12 -20.06
CA MET A 146 8.98 -1.09 -20.38
C MET A 146 9.93 -1.50 -19.25
N ALA A 147 10.33 -0.57 -18.38
CA ALA A 147 11.19 -0.83 -17.22
C ALA A 147 10.41 -1.38 -16.01
N ALA A 148 9.07 -1.26 -15.98
CA ALA A 148 8.24 -1.59 -14.82
C ALA A 148 8.52 -2.99 -14.25
N ARG A 149 8.65 -4.00 -15.13
CA ARG A 149 8.96 -5.37 -14.73
C ARG A 149 10.32 -5.47 -14.04
N GLY A 150 11.35 -4.80 -14.57
CA GLY A 150 12.69 -4.78 -13.98
C GLY A 150 12.70 -4.10 -12.62
N THR A 151 12.09 -2.91 -12.53
CA THR A 151 11.95 -2.13 -11.31
C THR A 151 11.26 -2.93 -10.20
N LEU A 152 10.09 -3.51 -10.50
CA LEU A 152 9.34 -4.30 -9.51
C LEU A 152 10.06 -5.57 -9.10
N MET A 153 10.78 -6.24 -10.03
CA MET A 153 11.62 -7.37 -9.67
C MET A 153 12.72 -6.99 -8.69
N LEU A 154 13.38 -5.84 -8.90
CA LEU A 154 14.43 -5.36 -8.02
C LEU A 154 13.88 -5.03 -6.63
N VAL A 155 12.80 -4.25 -6.56
CA VAL A 155 12.09 -3.93 -5.30
C VAL A 155 11.73 -5.21 -4.57
N LYS A 156 11.08 -6.16 -5.25
CA LYS A 156 10.69 -7.45 -4.67
C LYS A 156 11.87 -8.23 -4.11
N LYS A 157 12.95 -8.37 -4.88
CA LYS A 157 14.15 -9.10 -4.44
C LYS A 157 14.74 -8.50 -3.17
N ILE A 158 14.79 -7.18 -3.09
CA ILE A 158 15.36 -6.46 -1.94
C ILE A 158 14.46 -6.64 -0.71
N LEU A 159 13.17 -6.32 -0.82
CA LEU A 159 12.25 -6.42 0.32
C LEU A 159 12.11 -7.86 0.83
N ALA A 160 11.99 -8.84 -0.07
CA ALA A 160 11.93 -10.24 0.31
C ALA A 160 13.24 -10.74 0.91
N GLY A 161 14.39 -10.27 0.40
CA GLY A 161 15.72 -10.59 0.93
C GLY A 161 15.97 -10.04 2.33
N LEU A 162 15.34 -8.90 2.66
CA LEU A 162 15.34 -8.32 4.01
C LEU A 162 14.24 -8.90 4.92
N GLY A 163 13.42 -9.82 4.41
CA GLY A 163 12.37 -10.47 5.19
C GLY A 163 11.12 -9.61 5.44
N CYS A 164 10.99 -8.46 4.76
CA CYS A 164 9.85 -7.56 4.94
C CYS A 164 8.60 -8.07 4.18
N THR A 165 7.42 -7.75 4.72
CA THR A 165 6.15 -7.84 4.01
C THR A 165 5.85 -6.47 3.39
N GLY A 166 5.69 -6.44 2.07
CA GLY A 166 5.64 -5.18 1.31
C GLY A 166 4.27 -4.91 0.70
N LEU A 167 3.85 -3.64 0.73
CA LEU A 167 2.70 -3.13 0.00
C LEU A 167 3.16 -2.07 -1.00
N LEU A 168 2.96 -2.34 -2.29
CA LEU A 168 3.36 -1.45 -3.38
C LEU A 168 2.11 -0.78 -3.94
N VAL A 169 1.99 0.54 -3.75
CA VAL A 169 0.87 1.30 -4.29
C VAL A 169 1.08 1.50 -5.79
N SER A 170 0.09 1.08 -6.58
CA SER A 170 0.07 1.27 -8.03
C SER A 170 -1.13 2.12 -8.42
N GLN A 171 -0.85 3.24 -9.08
CA GLN A 171 -1.88 4.09 -9.65
C GLN A 171 -2.25 3.58 -11.04
N VAL A 172 -3.56 3.43 -11.27
CA VAL A 172 -4.12 3.15 -12.60
C VAL A 172 -5.13 4.25 -12.94
N SER A 173 -5.34 4.48 -14.24
CA SER A 173 -6.39 5.39 -14.69
C SER A 173 -7.77 4.88 -14.25
N VAL A 174 -8.72 5.78 -14.04
CA VAL A 174 -10.09 5.45 -13.59
C VAL A 174 -10.75 4.41 -14.49
N THR A 175 -10.50 4.47 -15.80
CA THR A 175 -11.05 3.56 -16.80
C THR A 175 -10.24 2.27 -16.98
N ASP A 176 -9.06 2.17 -16.37
CA ASP A 176 -8.16 1.04 -16.57
C ASP A 176 -8.57 -0.15 -15.70
N ARG A 177 -8.75 -1.30 -16.34
CA ARG A 177 -9.05 -2.58 -15.69
C ARG A 177 -7.79 -3.38 -15.34
N GLY A 178 -6.62 -2.88 -15.69
CA GLY A 178 -5.31 -3.44 -15.34
C GLY A 178 -4.82 -3.04 -13.95
N PHE A 179 -3.53 -3.31 -13.70
CA PHE A 179 -2.88 -3.11 -12.40
C PHE A 179 -1.57 -2.30 -12.50
N GLY A 180 -1.42 -1.46 -13.52
CA GLY A 180 -0.22 -0.63 -13.70
C GLY A 180 0.69 -1.05 -14.87
N GLY A 181 0.16 -1.79 -15.85
CA GLY A 181 0.86 -2.14 -17.10
C GLY A 181 1.24 -3.62 -17.22
N PRO A 182 1.58 -4.09 -18.44
CA PRO A 182 1.79 -5.51 -18.73
C PRO A 182 2.96 -6.10 -17.94
N GLY A 183 2.72 -7.22 -17.25
CA GLY A 183 3.76 -7.97 -16.54
C GLY A 183 3.94 -7.58 -15.07
N VAL A 184 3.34 -6.47 -14.62
CA VAL A 184 3.37 -6.02 -13.21
C VAL A 184 2.63 -7.02 -12.31
N GLU A 185 1.47 -7.48 -12.75
CA GLU A 185 0.61 -8.47 -12.08
C GLU A 185 1.25 -9.85 -11.92
N HIS A 186 2.21 -10.19 -12.78
CA HIS A 186 2.88 -11.49 -12.76
C HIS A 186 3.93 -11.57 -11.63
N LEU A 187 4.49 -10.42 -11.24
CA LEU A 187 5.58 -10.34 -10.27
C LEU A 187 5.11 -10.30 -8.82
N ALA A 188 3.98 -9.63 -8.56
CA ALA A 188 3.42 -9.50 -7.22
C ALA A 188 2.98 -10.86 -6.68
N ASP A 189 3.18 -11.10 -5.39
CA ASP A 189 2.68 -12.30 -4.72
C ASP A 189 1.21 -12.16 -4.36
N GLY A 190 0.76 -10.93 -4.08
CA GLY A 190 -0.65 -10.59 -3.94
C GLY A 190 -1.05 -9.39 -4.81
N ILE A 191 -2.32 -9.32 -5.17
CA ILE A 191 -2.92 -8.17 -5.85
C ILE A 191 -4.25 -7.86 -5.17
N ILE A 192 -4.34 -6.66 -4.62
CA ILE A 192 -5.55 -6.08 -4.05
C ILE A 192 -5.93 -4.88 -4.92
N ARG A 193 -7.19 -4.78 -5.29
CA ARG A 193 -7.71 -3.67 -6.10
C ARG A 193 -8.76 -2.90 -5.32
N LEU A 194 -8.60 -1.59 -5.25
CA LEU A 194 -9.59 -0.63 -4.76
C LEU A 194 -10.24 0.07 -5.94
N ASP A 195 -11.55 0.00 -6.04
CA ASP A 195 -12.35 0.64 -7.08
C ASP A 195 -13.29 1.70 -6.46
N LEU A 196 -13.57 2.73 -7.25
CA LEU A 196 -14.48 3.83 -6.95
C LEU A 196 -15.36 4.05 -8.17
N ASP A 197 -16.60 3.57 -8.09
CA ASP A 197 -17.54 3.55 -9.21
C ASP A 197 -18.69 4.52 -8.96
N GLU A 198 -19.07 5.32 -9.96
CA GLU A 198 -20.27 6.16 -9.89
C GLU A 198 -21.51 5.33 -10.23
N VAL A 199 -22.48 5.32 -9.32
CA VAL A 199 -23.74 4.60 -9.47
C VAL A 199 -24.87 5.51 -9.06
N GLN A 200 -25.73 5.87 -10.03
CA GLN A 200 -26.89 6.73 -9.79
C GLN A 200 -26.52 8.07 -9.11
N GLY A 201 -25.39 8.67 -9.51
CA GLY A 201 -24.88 9.93 -8.93
C GLY A 201 -24.17 9.78 -7.59
N GLU A 202 -23.99 8.56 -7.09
CA GLU A 202 -23.28 8.27 -5.84
C GLU A 202 -21.99 7.50 -6.12
N LEU A 203 -20.87 7.96 -5.54
CA LEU A 203 -19.60 7.26 -5.63
C LEU A 203 -19.53 6.12 -4.61
N LYS A 204 -19.31 4.90 -5.08
CA LYS A 204 -19.27 3.69 -4.26
C LYS A 204 -17.90 3.04 -4.27
N ARG A 205 -17.40 2.72 -3.09
CA ARG A 205 -16.08 2.12 -2.87
C ARG A 205 -16.20 0.61 -2.75
N SER A 206 -15.32 -0.11 -3.45
CA SER A 206 -15.21 -1.56 -3.29
C SER A 206 -13.79 -2.07 -3.40
N ILE A 207 -13.54 -3.21 -2.76
CA ILE A 207 -12.27 -3.89 -2.71
C ILE A 207 -12.42 -5.32 -3.23
N ILE A 208 -11.41 -5.81 -3.94
CA ILE A 208 -11.34 -7.20 -4.40
C ILE A 208 -9.89 -7.71 -4.36
N VAL A 209 -9.72 -8.94 -3.90
CA VAL A 209 -8.43 -9.64 -3.94
C VAL A 209 -8.38 -10.47 -5.22
N TRP A 210 -7.48 -10.10 -6.13
CA TRP A 210 -7.32 -10.80 -7.41
C TRP A 210 -6.37 -11.99 -7.30
N LYS A 211 -5.41 -11.89 -6.39
CA LYS A 211 -4.34 -12.86 -6.23
C LYS A 211 -3.82 -12.78 -4.80
N MET A 212 -3.56 -13.92 -4.18
CA MET A 212 -2.72 -14.00 -3.00
C MET A 212 -2.00 -15.36 -2.96
N ARG A 213 -0.71 -15.38 -3.29
CA ARG A 213 0.09 -16.61 -3.28
C ARG A 213 0.23 -17.14 -1.85
N GLY A 214 0.12 -18.46 -1.72
CA GLY A 214 0.29 -19.17 -0.45
C GLY A 214 -0.98 -19.26 0.40
N THR A 215 -2.12 -18.72 -0.06
CA THR A 215 -3.38 -18.79 0.68
C THR A 215 -4.61 -18.73 -0.24
N GLY A 216 -5.72 -19.31 0.22
CA GLY A 216 -7.04 -18.91 -0.28
C GLY A 216 -7.39 -17.50 0.15
N HIS A 217 -8.36 -16.90 -0.53
CA HIS A 217 -8.94 -15.60 -0.20
C HIS A 217 -10.38 -15.55 -0.71
N SER A 218 -11.13 -14.53 -0.32
CA SER A 218 -12.44 -14.29 -0.91
C SER A 218 -12.30 -14.08 -2.42
N MET A 219 -13.16 -14.75 -3.19
CA MET A 219 -13.29 -14.59 -4.64
C MET A 219 -14.36 -13.56 -5.00
N ARG A 220 -14.77 -12.72 -4.05
CA ARG A 220 -15.86 -11.76 -4.21
C ARG A 220 -15.37 -10.33 -4.04
N ARG A 221 -16.15 -9.39 -4.56
CA ARG A 221 -15.98 -7.96 -4.37
C ARG A 221 -16.75 -7.51 -3.14
N HIS A 222 -16.11 -6.78 -2.25
CA HIS A 222 -16.68 -6.33 -0.98
C HIS A 222 -16.79 -4.80 -0.96
N PRO A 223 -17.87 -4.21 -0.43
CA PRO A 223 -17.91 -2.78 -0.20
C PRO A 223 -17.02 -2.41 0.99
N PHE A 224 -16.51 -1.18 0.99
CA PHE A 224 -15.78 -0.64 2.13
C PHE A 224 -16.04 0.86 2.27
N GLU A 225 -15.77 1.39 3.45
CA GLU A 225 -15.88 2.81 3.76
C GLU A 225 -14.56 3.34 4.30
N ILE A 226 -14.34 4.64 4.12
CA ILE A 226 -13.27 5.38 4.81
C ILE A 226 -13.95 6.22 5.88
N THR A 227 -13.68 5.88 7.14
CA THR A 227 -14.21 6.54 8.33
C THR A 227 -13.17 7.49 8.91
N ASN A 228 -13.50 8.20 9.98
CA ASN A 228 -12.53 8.97 10.77
C ASN A 228 -11.47 8.10 11.49
N LYS A 229 -11.56 6.77 11.41
CA LYS A 229 -10.57 5.83 11.97
C LYS A 229 -9.82 5.03 10.90
N GLY A 230 -10.02 5.36 9.61
CA GLY A 230 -9.46 4.65 8.47
C GLY A 230 -10.48 3.79 7.73
N ILE A 231 -9.98 2.84 6.96
CA ILE A 231 -10.76 1.92 6.13
C ILE A 231 -11.44 0.87 7.00
N VAL A 232 -12.70 0.58 6.67
CA VAL A 232 -13.48 -0.55 7.19
C VAL A 232 -14.06 -1.31 6.01
N VAL A 233 -13.70 -2.59 5.87
CA VAL A 233 -14.24 -3.49 4.85
C VAL A 233 -15.38 -4.29 5.44
N TYR A 234 -16.44 -4.55 4.67
CA TYR A 234 -17.58 -5.35 5.09
C TYR A 234 -17.49 -6.76 4.50
N PRO A 235 -16.88 -7.72 5.22
CA PRO A 235 -16.56 -9.05 4.70
C PRO A 235 -17.78 -9.96 4.60
N ASP A 236 -18.94 -9.55 5.07
CA ASP A 236 -20.26 -10.19 4.99
C ASP A 236 -21.11 -9.63 3.83
N LYS A 237 -20.67 -8.53 3.22
CA LYS A 237 -21.34 -7.88 2.10
C LYS A 237 -20.59 -8.11 0.80
N THR A 238 -21.34 -8.23 -0.29
CA THR A 238 -20.80 -8.31 -1.64
C THR A 238 -21.45 -7.32 -2.57
N VAL A 239 -20.66 -6.88 -3.55
CA VAL A 239 -21.09 -5.93 -4.57
C VAL A 239 -21.14 -6.61 -5.92
N ARG A 240 -22.25 -6.43 -6.63
CA ARG A 240 -22.32 -6.67 -8.08
C ARG A 240 -22.50 -5.34 -8.79
N ILE A 241 -21.52 -5.02 -9.64
CA ILE A 241 -21.61 -3.89 -10.57
C ILE A 241 -22.22 -4.42 -11.85
N THR A 242 -23.43 -3.98 -12.17
CA THR A 242 -24.10 -4.29 -13.43
C THR A 242 -24.29 -3.00 -14.23
N PRO A 243 -24.49 -3.07 -15.56
CA PRO A 243 -24.89 -1.89 -16.35
C PRO A 243 -26.18 -1.22 -15.84
N ARG A 244 -26.98 -1.91 -15.00
CA ARG A 244 -28.23 -1.42 -14.42
C ARG A 244 -28.09 -0.87 -13.00
N GLY A 245 -26.90 -0.93 -12.40
CA GLY A 245 -26.64 -0.37 -11.06
C GLY A 245 -25.78 -1.26 -10.15
N TRP A 246 -25.65 -0.81 -8.90
CA TRP A 246 -24.95 -1.47 -7.80
C TRP A 246 -25.94 -2.25 -6.95
N THR A 247 -25.70 -3.54 -6.78
CA THR A 247 -26.49 -4.37 -5.88
C THR A 247 -25.60 -4.90 -4.78
N GLU A 248 -25.96 -4.60 -3.54
CA GLU A 248 -25.36 -5.20 -2.35
C GLU A 248 -26.14 -6.44 -1.94
N ALA A 249 -25.42 -7.49 -1.55
CA ALA A 249 -25.99 -8.68 -0.96
C ALA A 249 -25.22 -9.03 0.32
N GLN A 250 -25.97 -9.30 1.39
CA GLN A 250 -25.46 -9.86 2.65
C GLN A 250 -25.58 -11.38 2.65
N TYR A 251 -24.76 -12.04 3.46
CA TYR A 251 -24.84 -13.49 3.74
C TYR A 251 -24.65 -13.79 5.20
#